data_AF-A0A7V9K873-F1
#
_entry.id   AF-A0A7V9K873-F1
#
_cell.length_a   1.000
_cell.length_b   1.000
_cell.length_c   1.000
_cell.angle_alpha   90.00
_cell.angle_beta   90.00
_cell.angle_gamma   90.00
#
_symmetry.space_group_name_H-M   'P 1'
#
loop_
_entity.id
_entity.type
_entity.pdbx_description
1 polymer ?
#
loop_
_entity_poly.entity_id
_entity_poly.type
_entity_poly.pdbx_seq_one_letter_code
_entity_poly.pdbx_strand_id
1 'polypeptide(L)'
;MSDDKKSEGVFEGYSEEDVPLFSYGVLVGVFNLIFALFLLVSRASGRPLPGRVKLGDILLFGVATHKVSWTIVKEAAMSPLRAPFTELEEVESPTNVREKPRGTGFQK
;
A
#
# COMPACT_ATOMS: atom_id res chain seq x y z
N MET A 1 18.86 18.78 16.78
CA MET A 1 19.05 19.05 15.35
C MET A 1 18.71 17.78 14.61
N SER A 2 17.51 17.72 14.00
CA SER A 2 17.13 16.59 13.15
C SER A 2 17.71 16.87 11.78
N ASP A 3 18.61 15.99 11.33
CA ASP A 3 19.24 16.11 10.01
C ASP A 3 18.18 16.03 8.91
N ASP A 4 17.96 17.19 8.31
CA ASP A 4 17.22 17.48 7.10
C ASP A 4 17.93 16.81 5.91
N LYS A 5 17.77 15.49 5.79
CA LYS A 5 18.09 14.78 4.56
C LYS A 5 16.90 14.87 3.64
N LYS A 6 16.82 16.01 2.94
CA LYS A 6 16.26 16.09 1.59
C LYS A 6 16.55 14.77 0.89
N SER A 7 15.50 14.10 0.43
CA SER A 7 15.59 12.75 -0.13
C SER A 7 16.39 12.73 -1.45
N GLU A 8 17.73 12.83 -1.37
CA GLU A 8 18.68 12.46 -2.43
C GLU A 8 18.68 10.92 -2.58
N GLY A 9 17.51 10.37 -2.89
CA GLY A 9 17.28 8.94 -2.99
C GLY A 9 16.33 8.62 -4.13
N VAL A 10 16.06 7.34 -4.31
CA VAL A 10 15.22 6.77 -5.39
C VAL A 10 13.82 7.43 -5.55
N PHE A 11 13.38 8.23 -4.57
CA PHE A 11 12.07 8.89 -4.51
C PHE A 11 12.12 10.41 -4.76
N GLU A 12 13.22 10.94 -5.29
CA GLU A 12 13.35 12.37 -5.58
C GLU A 12 12.21 12.89 -6.47
N GLY A 13 11.69 14.07 -6.15
CA GLY A 13 10.55 14.68 -6.83
C GLY A 13 9.18 14.05 -6.52
N TYR A 14 9.06 13.24 -5.47
CA TYR A 14 7.77 12.70 -5.04
C TYR A 14 6.92 13.73 -4.29
N SER A 15 7.51 14.49 -3.38
CA SER A 15 6.85 15.51 -2.57
C SER A 15 7.87 16.59 -2.22
N GLU A 16 7.43 17.86 -2.12
CA GLU A 16 8.25 18.94 -1.54
C GLU A 16 8.23 18.90 0.00
N GLU A 17 7.21 18.25 0.58
CA GLU A 17 7.08 18.00 2.02
C GLU A 17 7.73 16.68 2.44
N ASP A 18 8.22 16.62 3.68
CA ASP A 18 8.79 15.41 4.30
C ASP A 18 7.72 14.33 4.54
N VAL A 19 7.55 13.45 3.55
CA VAL A 19 6.72 12.25 3.68
C VAL A 19 7.59 11.09 4.21
N PRO A 20 7.20 10.41 5.31
CA PRO A 20 8.01 9.34 5.92
C PRO A 20 7.92 8.01 5.15
N LEU A 21 8.34 8.02 3.88
CA LEU A 21 8.26 6.88 2.95
C LEU A 21 8.99 5.64 3.47
N PHE A 22 10.16 5.82 4.09
CA PHE A 22 10.91 4.69 4.65
C PHE A 22 10.13 4.00 5.78
N SER A 23 9.57 4.78 6.72
CA SER A 23 8.78 4.27 7.84
C SER A 23 7.53 3.54 7.36
N TYR A 24 6.84 4.07 6.35
CA TYR A 24 5.72 3.39 5.70
C TYR A 24 6.13 2.09 5.02
N GLY A 25 7.28 2.09 4.32
CA GLY A 25 7.82 0.88 3.70
C GLY A 25 8.12 -0.22 4.71
N VAL A 26 8.74 0.14 5.85
CA VAL A 26 8.98 -0.78 6.97
C VAL A 26 7.66 -1.31 7.53
N LEU A 27 6.67 -0.43 7.77
CA LEU A 27 5.36 -0.82 8.31
C LEU A 27 4.66 -1.83 7.40
N VAL A 28 4.56 -1.53 6.09
CA VAL A 28 3.96 -2.42 5.09
C VAL A 28 4.74 -3.74 5.00
N GLY A 29 6.07 -3.68 5.05
CA GLY A 29 6.94 -4.87 5.05
C GLY A 29 6.69 -5.78 6.25
N VAL A 30 6.64 -5.22 7.45
CA VAL A 30 6.35 -5.97 8.70
C VAL A 30 4.95 -6.58 8.65
N PHE A 31 3.95 -5.81 8.21
CA PHE A 31 2.59 -6.33 8.05
C PHE A 31 2.54 -7.53 7.10
N ASN A 32 3.15 -7.42 5.92
CA ASN A 32 3.18 -8.51 4.94
C ASN A 32 3.96 -9.73 5.45
N LEU A 33 5.03 -9.53 6.21
CA LEU A 33 5.77 -10.63 6.84
C LEU A 33 4.88 -11.40 7.83
N ILE A 34 4.19 -10.69 8.73
CA ILE A 34 3.27 -11.30 9.70
C ILE A 34 2.12 -12.01 8.97
N PHE A 35 1.55 -11.36 7.94
CA PHE A 35 0.48 -11.93 7.15
C PHE A 35 0.92 -13.21 6.41
N ALA A 36 2.11 -13.22 5.81
CA ALA A 36 2.68 -14.39 5.15
C ALA A 36 2.90 -15.54 6.15
N LEU A 37 3.44 -15.24 7.34
CA LEU A 37 3.57 -16.23 8.42
C LEU A 37 2.22 -16.80 8.83
N PHE A 38 1.19 -15.95 8.99
CA PHE A 38 -0.17 -16.40 9.28
C PHE A 38 -0.72 -17.33 8.21
N LEU A 39 -0.50 -17.04 6.93
CA LEU A 39 -0.91 -17.89 5.82
C LEU A 39 -0.16 -19.24 5.83
N LEU A 40 1.14 -19.24 6.10
CA LEU A 40 1.95 -20.46 6.22
C LEU A 40 1.49 -21.33 7.38
N VAL A 41 1.25 -20.74 8.55
CA VAL A 41 0.71 -21.45 9.72
C VAL A 41 -0.68 -22.01 9.43
N SER A 42 -1.55 -21.22 8.80
CA SER A 42 -2.88 -21.67 8.39
C SER A 42 -2.81 -22.83 7.41
N ARG A 43 -1.90 -22.78 6.44
CA ARG A 43 -1.65 -23.85 5.47
C ARG A 43 -1.09 -25.12 6.11
N ALA A 44 -0.20 -24.98 7.10
CA ALA A 44 0.41 -26.07 7.84
C ALA A 44 -0.58 -26.73 8.83
N SER A 45 -1.58 -25.98 9.32
CA SER A 45 -2.60 -26.48 10.24
C SER A 45 -3.54 -27.54 9.65
N GLY A 46 -3.50 -27.76 8.32
CA GLY A 46 -4.26 -28.82 7.65
C GLY A 46 -5.77 -28.64 7.69
N ARG A 47 -6.28 -27.44 8.05
CA ARG A 47 -7.72 -27.17 8.08
C ARG A 47 -8.31 -27.37 6.68
N PRO A 48 -9.36 -28.21 6.54
CA PRO A 48 -9.99 -28.43 5.24
C PRO A 48 -10.62 -27.14 4.74
N LEU A 49 -10.48 -26.88 3.43
CA LEU A 49 -11.22 -25.80 2.79
C LEU A 49 -12.73 -26.10 2.85
N PRO A 50 -13.59 -25.07 2.95
CA PRO A 50 -15.02 -25.28 2.95
C PRO A 50 -15.44 -26.05 1.69
N GLY A 51 -16.21 -27.14 1.86
CA GLY A 51 -16.72 -27.92 0.71
C GLY A 51 -17.75 -27.16 -0.14
N ARG A 52 -18.27 -26.03 0.35
CA ARG A 52 -19.20 -25.14 -0.35
C ARG A 52 -18.94 -23.71 0.05
N VAL A 53 -18.97 -22.80 -0.92
CA VAL A 53 -18.89 -21.35 -0.71
C VAL A 53 -20.31 -20.82 -0.49
N LYS A 54 -20.59 -20.24 0.68
CA LYS A 54 -21.89 -19.61 0.95
C LYS A 54 -21.95 -18.24 0.28
N LEU A 55 -23.16 -17.73 0.02
CA LEU A 55 -23.33 -16.37 -0.52
C LEU A 55 -22.68 -15.31 0.38
N GLY A 56 -22.73 -15.50 1.70
CA GLY A 56 -22.03 -14.64 2.65
C GLY A 56 -20.51 -14.62 2.48
N ASP A 57 -19.89 -15.75 2.12
CA ASP A 57 -18.44 -15.83 1.88
C ASP A 57 -18.06 -15.04 0.61
N ILE A 58 -18.91 -15.08 -0.42
CA ILE A 58 -18.73 -14.30 -1.65
C ILE A 58 -18.82 -12.80 -1.35
N LEU A 59 -19.84 -12.38 -0.59
CA LEU A 59 -19.99 -10.98 -0.20
C LEU A 59 -18.82 -10.50 0.67
N LEU A 60 -18.41 -11.31 1.65
CA LEU A 60 -17.26 -11.01 2.49
C LEU A 60 -15.99 -10.85 1.66
N PHE A 61 -15.74 -11.77 0.73
CA PHE A 61 -14.59 -11.71 -0.15
C PHE A 61 -14.64 -10.49 -1.08
N GLY A 62 -15.82 -10.14 -1.59
CA GLY A 62 -16.03 -8.94 -2.40
C GLY A 62 -15.71 -7.66 -1.64
N VAL A 63 -16.23 -7.52 -0.41
CA VAL A 63 -15.94 -6.37 0.46
C VAL A 63 -14.46 -6.31 0.83
N ALA A 64 -13.85 -7.45 1.18
CA ALA A 64 -12.43 -7.53 1.47
C ALA A 64 -11.58 -7.10 0.26
N THR A 65 -11.91 -7.59 -0.93
CA THR A 65 -11.22 -7.23 -2.18
C THR A 65 -11.37 -5.74 -2.48
N HIS A 66 -12.59 -5.19 -2.37
CA HIS A 66 -12.82 -3.77 -2.55
C HIS A 66 -11.97 -2.93 -1.58
N LYS A 67 -11.92 -3.34 -0.31
CA LYS A 67 -11.14 -2.63 0.72
C LYS A 67 -9.64 -2.69 0.44
N VAL A 68 -9.10 -3.85 0.05
CA VAL A 68 -7.69 -4.01 -0.35
C VAL A 68 -7.36 -3.10 -1.53
N SER A 69 -8.19 -3.11 -2.58
CA SER A 69 -8.00 -2.23 -3.74
C SER A 69 -7.99 -0.76 -3.34
N TRP A 70 -8.91 -0.35 -2.47
CA TRP A 70 -8.98 1.03 -2.00
C TRP A 70 -7.75 1.42 -1.17
N THR A 71 -7.29 0.55 -0.27
CA THR A 71 -6.08 0.75 0.54
C THR A 71 -4.83 0.88 -0.33
N ILE A 72 -4.64 0.00 -1.32
CA ILE A 72 -3.48 0.05 -2.23
C ILE A 72 -3.42 1.38 -2.99
N VAL A 73 -4.58 1.88 -3.45
CA VAL A 73 -4.67 3.05 -4.32
C VAL A 73 -4.59 4.36 -3.55
N LYS A 74 -5.23 4.46 -2.38
CA LYS A 74 -5.41 5.75 -1.69
C LYS A 74 -4.57 5.92 -0.42
N GLU A 75 -4.14 4.85 0.24
CA GLU A 75 -3.53 5.03 1.55
C GLU A 75 -2.09 5.53 1.48
N ALA A 76 -1.76 6.49 2.36
CA ALA A 76 -0.43 7.08 2.51
C ALA A 76 0.64 6.03 2.83
N ALA A 77 0.28 4.99 3.60
CA ALA A 77 1.17 3.88 3.91
C ALA A 77 1.66 3.13 2.65
N MET A 78 0.90 3.21 1.55
CA MET A 78 1.23 2.58 0.26
C MET A 78 2.00 3.51 -0.68
N SER A 79 2.24 4.77 -0.30
CA SER A 79 3.02 5.72 -1.09
C SER A 79 4.43 5.24 -1.45
N PRO A 80 5.19 4.48 -0.64
CA PRO A 80 6.52 4.00 -1.04
C PRO A 80 6.50 3.10 -2.29
N LEU A 81 5.40 2.39 -2.53
CA LEU A 81 5.23 1.56 -3.72
C LEU A 81 4.88 2.38 -4.96
N ARG A 82 4.25 3.55 -4.76
CA ARG A 82 3.74 4.44 -5.83
C ARG A 82 4.70 5.58 -6.15
N ALA A 83 5.50 6.03 -5.19
CA ALA A 83 6.40 7.17 -5.27
C ALA A 83 7.36 7.17 -6.48
N PRO A 84 7.85 6.03 -7.00
CA PRO A 84 8.64 6.02 -8.23
C PRO A 84 7.85 6.43 -9.49
N PHE A 85 6.52 6.28 -9.48
CA PHE A 85 5.65 6.47 -10.64
C PHE A 85 4.71 7.67 -10.50
N THR A 86 4.52 8.16 -9.27
CA THR A 86 3.59 9.25 -8.96
C THR A 86 4.31 10.41 -8.27
N GLU A 87 3.69 11.58 -8.31
CA GLU A 87 4.04 12.76 -7.52
C GLU A 87 2.83 13.13 -6.64
N LEU A 88 3.09 13.53 -5.40
CA LEU A 88 2.08 13.90 -4.43
C LEU A 88 1.40 15.20 -4.87
N GLU A 89 0.07 15.17 -5.01
CA GLU A 89 -0.73 16.32 -5.38
C GLU A 89 -1.34 16.98 -4.14
N GLU A 90 -1.93 16.16 -3.25
CA GLU A 90 -2.63 16.65 -2.06
C GLU A 90 -2.65 15.58 -0.95
N VAL A 91 -2.51 16.00 0.30
CA VAL A 91 -2.74 15.14 1.48
C VAL A 91 -4.19 15.33 1.95
N GLU A 92 -5.09 14.46 1.48
CA GLU A 92 -6.51 14.52 1.84
C GLU A 92 -6.74 14.27 3.36
N SER A 93 -5.92 13.42 3.98
CA SER A 93 -5.94 13.12 5.42
C SER A 93 -4.64 12.41 5.84
N PRO A 94 -4.36 12.20 7.14
CA PRO A 94 -3.17 11.45 7.59
C PRO A 94 -3.05 10.04 7.00
N THR A 95 -4.16 9.46 6.53
CA THR A 95 -4.19 8.11 5.96
C THR A 95 -4.45 8.13 4.46
N ASN A 96 -4.97 9.20 3.86
CA ASN A 96 -5.33 9.25 2.44
C ASN A 96 -4.55 10.34 1.72
N VAL A 97 -3.99 9.98 0.58
CA VAL A 97 -3.24 10.89 -0.28
C VAL A 97 -3.77 10.82 -1.69
N ARG A 98 -3.70 11.96 -2.36
CA ARG A 98 -3.97 12.10 -3.78
C ARG A 98 -2.63 12.30 -4.50
N GLU A 99 -2.39 11.44 -5.46
CA GLU A 99 -1.15 11.38 -6.22
C GLU A 99 -1.48 11.39 -7.71
N LYS A 100 -0.68 12.10 -8.51
CA LYS A 100 -0.80 12.11 -9.96
C LYS A 100 0.35 11.33 -10.61
N PRO A 101 0.12 10.63 -11.74
CA PRO A 101 1.20 9.96 -12.47
C PRO A 101 2.27 10.95 -12.93
N ARG A 102 3.54 10.54 -12.87
CA ARG A 102 4.65 11.31 -13.41
C ARG A 102 4.68 11.28 -14.93
N GLY A 103 5.19 12.35 -15.53
CA GLY A 103 5.40 12.47 -16.97
C GLY A 103 4.12 12.80 -17.76
N THR A 104 4.23 12.82 -19.09
CA THR A 104 3.15 13.22 -20.00
C THR A 104 2.41 12.03 -20.63
N GLY A 105 2.71 10.81 -20.17
CA GLY A 105 2.20 9.57 -20.76
C GLY A 105 2.78 9.29 -22.16
N PHE A 106 2.23 8.30 -22.85
CA PHE A 106 2.63 7.98 -24.21
C PHE A 106 1.98 8.97 -25.19
N GLN A 107 2.77 9.90 -25.75
CA GLN A 107 2.33 10.82 -26.79
C GLN A 107 2.75 10.27 -28.15
N LYS A 108 1.78 9.98 -29.03
CA LYS A 108 2.01 9.46 -30.39
C LYS A 108 1.61 10.51 -31.41
#